data_AF-A0A1X1QHN3-F1
#
_entry.id   AF-A0A1X1QHN3-F1
#
_cell.length_a   1.000
_cell.length_b   1.000
_cell.length_c   1.000
_cell.angle_alpha   90.00
_cell.angle_beta   90.00
_cell.angle_gamma   90.00
#
_symmetry.space_group_name_H-M   'P 1'
#
loop_
_entity.id
_entity.type
_entity.pdbx_description
1 polymer ?
#
loop_
_entity_poly.entity_id
_entity_poly.type
_entity_poly.pdbx_seq_one_letter_code
_entity_poly.pdbx_strand_id
1 'polypeptide(L)' 'MDSQNFGLLSMLAFWASAIGGVFLAVQWAKRKSKKNPAPRDVIIKSLKKRLDEGEITQAEYEQRLKAL' A
#
# COMPACT_ATOMS: atom_id res chain seq x y z
N MET A 1 14.53 33.06 30.87
CA MET A 1 13.87 32.50 29.67
C MET A 1 12.49 32.08 30.14
N ASP A 2 11.46 32.85 29.80
CA ASP A 2 10.17 32.84 30.50
C ASP A 2 9.39 31.54 30.29
N SER A 3 8.88 30.97 31.38
CA SER A 3 8.10 29.73 31.41
C SER A 3 6.84 29.78 30.52
N GLN A 4 6.24 30.95 30.34
CA GLN A 4 5.12 31.16 29.41
C GLN A 4 5.51 30.98 27.94
N ASN A 5 6.70 31.48 27.55
CA ASN A 5 7.20 31.34 26.19
C ASN A 5 7.57 29.89 25.89
N PHE A 6 8.12 29.17 26.86
CA PHE A 6 8.36 27.73 26.74
C PHE A 6 7.06 26.93 26.58
N GLY A 7 6.03 27.21 27.39
CA GLY A 7 4.76 26.50 27.31
C GLY A 7 4.09 26.62 25.93
N LEU A 8 4.05 27.83 25.37
CA LEU A 8 3.52 28.07 24.02
C LEU A 8 4.34 27.37 22.93
N LEU A 9 5.66 27.44 23.02
CA LEU A 9 6.55 26.84 22.03
C LEU A 9 6.50 25.30 22.07
N SER A 10 6.43 24.72 23.26
CA SER A 10 6.24 23.28 23.45
C SER A 10 4.88 22.81 22.94
N MET A 11 3.81 23.58 23.15
CA MET A 11 2.48 23.25 22.63
C MET A 11 2.47 23.26 21.09
N LEU A 12 3.05 24.28 20.46
CA LEU A 12 3.16 24.35 19.00
C LEU A 12 4.02 23.21 18.43
N ALA A 13 5.16 22.93 19.06
CA ALA A 13 6.04 21.82 18.65
C ALA A 13 5.34 20.47 18.75
N PHE A 14 4.57 20.24 19.83
CA PHE A 14 3.79 19.02 20.01
C PHE A 14 2.74 18.85 18.91
N TRP A 15 1.92 19.87 18.65
CA TRP A 15 0.88 19.80 17.62
C TRP A 15 1.45 19.68 16.21
N ALA A 16 2.54 20.39 15.89
CA ALA A 16 3.25 20.24 14.61
C ALA A 16 3.80 18.81 14.44
N SER A 17 4.38 18.25 15.50
CA SER A 17 4.87 16.87 15.50
C SER A 17 3.74 15.85 15.32
N ALA A 18 2.61 16.03 16.01
CA ALA A 18 1.45 15.14 15.90
C ALA A 18 0.89 15.11 14.47
N ILE A 19 0.72 16.28 13.84
CA ILE A 19 0.25 16.38 12.45
C ILE A 19 1.27 15.73 11.50
N GLY A 20 2.56 16.02 11.68
CA GLY A 20 3.63 15.43 10.87
C GLY A 20 3.69 13.90 10.99
N GLY A 21 3.52 13.36 12.20
CA GLY A 21 3.50 11.93 12.48
C GLY A 21 2.33 11.23 11.79
N VAL A 22 1.12 11.80 11.87
CA VAL A 22 -0.06 11.26 11.17
C VAL A 22 0.14 11.30 9.66
N PHE A 23 0.65 12.40 9.10
CA PHE A 23 0.93 12.51 7.67
C PHE A 23 1.93 11.44 7.19
N LEU A 24 3.04 11.25 7.91
CA LEU A 24 4.04 10.24 7.60
C LEU A 24 3.48 8.82 7.70
N ALA A 25 2.66 8.54 8.73
CA ALA A 25 2.01 7.24 8.88
C ALA A 25 1.05 6.94 7.71
N VAL A 26 0.25 7.92 7.29
CA VAL A 26 -0.65 7.80 6.13
C VAL A 26 0.15 7.61 4.83
N GLN A 27 1.22 8.38 4.64
CA GLN A 27 2.08 8.24 3.46
C GLN A 27 2.73 6.85 3.41
N TRP A 28 3.18 6.33 4.55
CA TRP A 28 3.77 5.00 4.65
C TRP A 28 2.74 3.89 4.38
N ALA A 29 1.53 4.00 4.94
CA ALA A 29 0.43 3.07 4.67
C ALA A 29 0.06 3.03 3.18
N LYS A 30 -0.03 4.21 2.52
CA LYS A 30 -0.28 4.31 1.07
C LYS A 30 0.84 3.67 0.24
N ARG A 31 2.12 3.81 0.66
CA ARG A 31 3.25 3.15 -0.01
C ARG A 31 3.22 1.63 0.15
N LYS A 32 2.77 1.12 1.29
CA LYS A 32 2.61 -0.33 1.54
C LYS A 32 1.52 -0.93 0.65
N SER A 33 0.46 -0.17 0.36
CA SER A 33 -0.66 -0.60 -0.50
C SER A 33 -0.33 -0.68 -2.00
N LYS A 34 0.80 -0.13 -2.46
CA LYS A 34 1.20 -0.11 -3.89
C LYS A 34 2.07 -1.30 -4.33
N LYS A 35 2.38 -2.26 -3.45
CA LYS A 35 2.99 -3.51 -3.88
C LYS A 35 1.91 -4.38 -4.53
N ASN A 36 2.04 -4.57 -5.84
CA ASN A 36 1.28 -5.48 -6.68
C ASN A 36 0.93 -6.77 -5.89
N PRO A 37 -0.36 -7.17 -5.76
CA PRO A 37 -0.86 -7.91 -4.60
C PRO A 37 -0.44 -9.39 -4.52
N ALA A 38 0.26 -9.93 -5.52
CA ALA A 38 0.85 -11.25 -5.47
C ALA A 38 2.08 -11.31 -6.37
N PRO A 39 3.11 -12.11 -6.05
CA PRO A 39 4.19 -12.40 -6.97
C PRO A 39 3.63 -12.94 -8.28
N ARG A 40 4.21 -12.56 -9.43
CA ARG A 40 3.74 -13.01 -10.76
C ARG A 40 3.59 -14.53 -10.81
N ASP A 41 4.49 -15.27 -10.17
CA ASP A 41 4.47 -16.74 -10.12
C ASP A 41 3.20 -17.29 -9.45
N VAL A 42 2.68 -16.59 -8.44
CA VAL A 42 1.45 -16.97 -7.73
C VAL A 42 0.24 -16.70 -8.62
N ILE A 43 0.24 -15.61 -9.38
CA ILE A 43 -0.83 -15.26 -10.32
C ILE A 43 -0.86 -16.24 -11.50
N ILE A 44 0.31 -16.61 -12.05
CA ILE A 44 0.41 -17.58 -13.13
C ILE A 44 -0.06 -18.97 -12.66
N LYS A 45 0.33 -19.40 -11.46
CA LYS A 45 -0.14 -20.66 -10.87
C LYS A 45 -1.66 -20.69 -10.67
N SER A 46 -2.25 -19.60 -10.18
CA SER A 46 -3.70 -19.53 -10.00
C SER A 46 -4.45 -19.52 -11.34
N LEU A 47 -3.95 -18.79 -12.34
CA LEU A 47 -4.53 -18.79 -13.68
C LEU A 47 -4.45 -20.17 -14.34
N LYS A 48 -3.33 -20.87 -14.23
CA LYS A 48 -3.18 -22.23 -14.76
C LYS A 48 -4.14 -23.21 -14.09
N LYS A 49 -4.28 -23.14 -12.77
CA LYS A 49 -5.24 -23.97 -12.03
C LYS A 49 -6.67 -23.77 -12.55
N ARG A 50 -7.08 -22.52 -12.76
CA ARG A 50 -8.42 -22.18 -13.27
C ARG A 50 -8.65 -22.64 -14.72
N LEU A 51 -7.59 -22.69 -15.52
CA LEU A 51 -7.62 -23.26 -16.86
C LEU A 51 -7.81 -24.79 -16.79
N ASP A 52 -7.06 -25.47 -15.92
CA ASP A 52 -7.17 -26.92 -15.70
C ASP A 52 -8.55 -27.32 -15.14
N GLU A 53 -9.16 -26.47 -14.32
CA GLU A 53 -10.53 -26.64 -13.78
C GLU A 53 -11.62 -26.25 -14.80
N GLY A 54 -11.24 -25.70 -15.96
CA GLY A 54 -12.18 -25.26 -17.00
C GLY A 54 -12.99 -24.01 -16.65
N GLU A 55 -12.61 -23.27 -15.60
CA GLU A 55 -13.26 -22.01 -15.21
C GLU A 55 -12.98 -20.87 -16.20
N ILE A 56 -11.86 -20.96 -16.92
CA ILE A 56 -11.46 -20.00 -17.95
C ILE A 56 -11.02 -20.74 -19.21
N THR A 57 -11.20 -20.11 -20.36
CA THR A 57 -10.75 -20.63 -21.64
C THR A 57 -9.27 -20.35 -21.89
N GLN A 58 -8.66 -21.11 -22.81
CA GLN A 58 -7.28 -20.90 -23.24
C GLN A 58 -7.03 -19.46 -23.74
N ALA A 59 -8.00 -18.88 -24.46
CA ALA A 59 -7.91 -17.52 -24.97
C ALA A 59 -7.90 -16.47 -23.84
N GLU A 60 -8.72 -16.66 -22.81
CA GLU A 60 -8.75 -15.78 -21.63
C GLU A 60 -7.49 -15.91 -20.78
N TYR A 61 -6.94 -17.12 -20.68
CA TYR A 61 -5.66 -17.36 -20.01
C TYR A 61 -4.52 -16.58 -20.69
N GLU A 62 -4.42 -16.65 -22.02
CA GLU A 62 -3.40 -15.94 -22.80
C GLU A 62 -3.57 -14.40 -22.75
N GLN A 63 -4.81 -13.90 -22.76
CA GLN A 63 -5.08 -12.48 -22.59
C GLN A 63 -4.64 -11.98 -21.21
N ARG A 64 -4.92 -12.73 -20.14
CA ARG A 64 -4.52 -12.37 -18.77
C ARG A 64 -3.01 -12.46 -18.56
N LEU A 65 -2.34 -13.41 -19.22
CA LEU A 65 -0.87 -13.48 -19.23
C LEU A 65 -0.22 -12.27 -19.90
N LYS A 66 -0.80 -11.76 -20.99
CA LYS A 66 -0.30 -10.56 -21.69
C LYS A 66 -0.53 -9.27 -20.89
N ALA A 67 -1.58 -9.23 -20.07
CA ALA A 67 -1.92 -8.09 -19.22
C ALA A 67 -1.17 -8.06 -17.87
N LEU A 68 -0.37 -9.09 -17.58
CA LEU A 68 0.34 -9.33 -16.32
C LEU A 68 1.70 -8.63 -16.27
#